data_AF-A0A6J2TFT7-F1
#
_entry.id   AF-A0A6J2TFT7-F1
#
_cell.length_a   1.000
_cell.length_b   1.000
_cell.length_c   1.000
_cell.angle_alpha   90.00
_cell.angle_beta   90.00
_cell.angle_gamma   90.00
#
_symmetry.space_group_name_H-M   'P 1'
#
loop_
_entity.id
_entity.type
_entity.pdbx_description
1 polymer ?
#
loop_
_entity_poly.entity_id
_entity_poly.type
_entity_poly.pdbx_seq_one_letter_code
_entity_poly.pdbx_strand_id
1 'polypeptide(L)'
;MNANYIARALCYHGQPMQKIWEDERSVEDLRNMGLIQPNYSVYQERQKFFTFQERAKRLKMHQFLARKAIDLYDRHLVANVMEDSLLAQAQDYVVPLAPFEYFLNVKDKGDGGRYRMSALKPGDIICAAVQKIVGSARIVVKPLCTAEPLHFYLADIPIKAALIGSTRNFAPNDFLRCEILEVSADAERLTLGTAPGNQSNATDIKLGLCELTDFPKYYRQIHSLGLGHTPHYEEQLLESLEFQNPNYDVLFQMNGIQPNSSLTLISYLKAGFPEQDYAAELRQKQASQWAFR
;
A
#
# COMPACT_ATOMS: atom_id res chain seq x y z
N MET A 1 7.15 3.12 23.76
CA MET A 1 7.25 2.22 22.59
C MET A 1 5.87 1.89 22.02
N ASN A 2 5.73 1.76 20.70
CA ASN A 2 4.51 1.43 19.97
C ASN A 2 4.30 -0.10 19.98
N ALA A 3 3.32 -0.57 20.74
CA ALA A 3 3.04 -2.00 20.91
C ALA A 3 2.58 -2.67 19.61
N ASN A 4 1.92 -1.96 18.70
CA ASN A 4 1.47 -2.52 17.42
C ASN A 4 2.66 -2.92 16.54
N TYR A 5 3.70 -2.08 16.46
CA TYR A 5 4.89 -2.39 15.68
C TYR A 5 5.70 -3.53 16.27
N ILE A 6 5.79 -3.59 17.60
CA ILE A 6 6.41 -4.72 18.29
C ILE A 6 5.62 -5.99 17.99
N ALA A 7 4.28 -5.95 18.05
CA ALA A 7 3.42 -7.08 17.70
C ALA A 7 3.69 -7.55 16.26
N ARG A 8 3.73 -6.64 15.28
CA ARG A 8 4.05 -6.97 13.87
C ARG A 8 5.43 -7.60 13.73
N ALA A 9 6.44 -7.06 14.41
CA ALA A 9 7.79 -7.64 14.40
C ALA A 9 7.81 -9.06 14.99
N LEU A 10 7.11 -9.28 16.11
CA LEU A 10 6.95 -10.60 16.72
C LEU A 10 6.21 -11.56 15.76
N CYS A 11 5.07 -11.17 15.19
CA CYS A 11 4.31 -11.99 14.24
C CYS A 11 5.14 -12.39 13.02
N TYR A 12 5.98 -11.48 12.51
CA TYR A 12 6.82 -11.70 11.34
C TYR A 12 8.06 -12.57 11.62
N HIS A 13 8.66 -12.42 12.80
CA HIS A 13 9.90 -13.12 13.18
C HIS A 13 9.70 -14.35 14.06
N GLY A 14 8.48 -14.58 14.54
CA GLY A 14 8.08 -15.77 15.26
C GLY A 14 8.58 -15.84 16.70
N GLN A 15 8.36 -17.02 17.29
CA GLN A 15 8.81 -17.38 18.63
C GLN A 15 10.32 -17.15 18.88
N PRO A 16 11.24 -17.33 17.91
CA PRO A 16 12.66 -17.02 18.14
C PRO A 16 12.91 -15.56 18.55
N MET A 17 12.20 -14.61 17.91
CA MET A 17 12.30 -13.20 18.26
C MET A 17 11.66 -12.91 19.62
N GLN A 18 10.52 -13.53 19.93
CA GLN A 18 9.90 -13.42 21.26
C GLN A 18 10.87 -13.84 22.35
N LYS A 19 11.53 -14.99 22.21
CA LYS A 19 12.49 -15.48 23.19
C LYS A 19 13.66 -14.52 23.38
N ILE A 20 14.21 -13.99 22.29
CA ILE A 20 15.31 -13.02 22.35
C ILE A 20 14.85 -11.70 23.01
N TRP A 21 13.60 -11.30 22.78
CA TRP A 21 13.03 -10.15 23.46
C TRP A 21 12.93 -10.38 24.97
N GLU A 22 12.41 -11.53 25.38
CA GLU A 22 12.28 -11.91 26.80
C GLU A 22 13.66 -11.97 27.48
N ASP A 23 14.68 -12.49 26.78
CA ASP A 23 16.06 -12.55 27.26
C ASP A 23 16.70 -11.15 27.41
N GLU A 24 16.47 -10.24 26.45
CA GLU A 24 17.12 -8.91 26.43
C GLU A 24 16.34 -7.83 27.22
N ARG A 25 15.02 -8.00 27.38
CA ARG A 25 14.12 -6.96 27.93
C ARG A 25 13.17 -7.43 29.03
N SER A 26 13.21 -8.71 29.42
CA SER A 26 12.26 -9.37 30.33
C SER A 26 10.91 -9.74 29.71
N VAL A 27 10.34 -10.84 30.19
CA VAL A 27 8.98 -11.31 29.90
C VAL A 27 7.93 -10.26 30.27
N GLU A 28 8.19 -9.48 31.32
CA GLU A 28 7.24 -8.48 31.81
C GLU A 28 7.06 -7.31 30.83
N ASP A 29 8.08 -7.00 30.01
CA ASP A 29 8.00 -5.94 28.99
C ASP A 29 6.90 -6.24 27.97
N LEU A 30 6.84 -7.48 27.45
CA LEU A 30 5.79 -7.91 26.52
C LEU A 30 4.41 -8.02 27.19
N ARG A 31 4.36 -8.49 28.44
CA ARG A 31 3.11 -8.56 29.22
C ARG A 31 2.49 -7.19 29.46
N ASN A 32 3.30 -6.21 29.86
CA ASN A 32 2.87 -4.84 30.08
C ASN A 32 2.32 -4.19 28.79
N MET A 33 2.76 -4.67 27.63
CA MET A 33 2.26 -4.24 26.31
C MET A 33 1.09 -5.10 25.78
N GLY A 34 0.62 -6.10 26.53
CA GLY A 34 -0.45 -7.01 26.11
C GLY A 34 -0.07 -8.00 25.02
N LEU A 35 1.24 -8.23 24.77
CA LEU A 35 1.76 -9.02 23.65
C LEU A 35 2.11 -10.46 24.06
N ILE A 36 1.17 -11.13 24.73
CA ILE A 36 1.42 -12.45 25.35
C ILE A 36 1.27 -13.60 24.34
N GLN A 37 0.39 -13.44 23.33
CA GLN A 37 0.13 -14.45 22.31
C GLN A 37 0.08 -13.83 20.90
N PRO A 38 1.23 -13.50 20.31
CA PRO A 38 1.28 -12.99 18.94
C PRO A 38 0.89 -14.08 17.93
N ASN A 39 0.23 -13.69 16.83
CA ASN A 39 -0.12 -14.62 15.75
C ASN A 39 1.09 -14.84 14.83
N TYR A 40 1.58 -16.08 14.76
CA TYR A 40 2.77 -16.44 13.98
C TYR A 40 2.50 -17.03 12.59
N SER A 41 1.28 -16.92 12.03
CA SER A 41 0.97 -17.47 10.70
C SER A 41 1.93 -16.96 9.62
N VAL A 42 2.27 -15.67 9.62
CA VAL A 42 3.22 -15.08 8.67
C VAL A 42 4.62 -15.70 8.80
N TYR A 43 5.09 -15.93 10.03
CA TYR A 43 6.36 -16.61 10.25
C TYR A 43 6.32 -18.07 9.77
N GLN A 44 5.24 -18.79 10.02
CA GLN A 44 5.07 -20.20 9.61
C GLN A 44 5.08 -20.36 8.08
N GLU A 45 4.51 -19.42 7.34
CA GLU A 45 4.57 -19.43 5.88
C GLU A 45 5.98 -19.15 5.35
N ARG A 46 6.75 -18.30 6.05
CA ARG A 46 8.09 -17.87 5.61
C ARG A 46 9.20 -18.83 6.01
N GLN A 47 9.06 -19.52 7.14
CA GLN A 47 10.13 -20.37 7.67
C GLN A 47 10.59 -21.46 6.70
N LYS A 48 9.70 -21.90 5.78
CA LYS A 48 10.02 -22.87 4.73
C LYS A 48 11.13 -22.41 3.77
N PHE A 49 11.37 -21.10 3.68
CA PHE A 49 12.42 -20.52 2.84
C PHE A 49 13.70 -20.20 3.61
N PHE A 50 13.76 -20.49 4.92
CA PHE A 50 14.93 -20.14 5.73
C PHE A 50 16.05 -21.14 5.55
N THR A 51 17.22 -20.64 5.19
CA THR A 51 18.44 -21.46 5.11
C THR A 51 19.18 -21.50 6.45
N PHE A 52 19.99 -22.53 6.63
CA PHE A 52 20.84 -22.67 7.82
C PHE A 52 21.92 -21.58 7.90
N GLN A 53 22.49 -21.20 6.75
CA GLN A 53 23.57 -20.18 6.66
C GLN A 53 23.13 -18.82 7.21
N GLU A 54 21.84 -18.50 7.12
CA GLU A 54 21.29 -17.24 7.60
C GLU A 54 20.91 -17.24 9.09
N ARG A 55 21.00 -18.39 9.79
CA ARG A 55 20.58 -18.51 11.19
C ARG A 55 21.30 -17.50 12.10
N ALA A 56 22.62 -17.38 11.96
CA ALA A 56 23.41 -16.44 12.76
C ALA A 56 23.07 -14.97 12.46
N LYS A 57 22.78 -14.64 11.19
CA LYS A 57 22.34 -13.30 10.78
C LYS A 57 20.98 -12.96 11.39
N ARG A 58 20.02 -13.90 11.34
CA ARG A 58 18.69 -13.73 11.97
C ARG A 58 18.80 -13.52 13.48
N LEU A 59 19.63 -14.30 14.16
CA LEU A 59 19.88 -14.13 15.59
C LEU A 59 20.41 -12.73 15.91
N LYS A 60 21.42 -12.25 15.18
CA LYS A 60 21.97 -10.88 15.35
C LYS A 60 20.92 -9.80 15.08
N MET A 61 20.09 -9.98 14.05
CA MET A 61 19.00 -9.07 13.73
C MET A 61 17.96 -9.03 14.86
N HIS A 62 17.55 -10.17 15.40
CA HIS A 62 16.62 -10.23 16.53
C HIS A 62 17.18 -9.55 17.78
N GLN A 63 18.45 -9.78 18.12
CA GLN A 63 19.13 -9.08 19.21
C GLN A 63 19.17 -7.57 18.98
N PHE A 64 19.45 -7.12 17.77
CA PHE A 64 19.42 -5.72 17.41
C PHE A 64 18.03 -5.11 17.62
N LEU A 65 16.98 -5.75 17.11
CA LEU A 65 15.60 -5.30 17.24
C LEU A 65 15.17 -5.17 18.70
N ALA A 66 15.57 -6.11 19.57
CA ALA A 66 15.24 -6.05 21.00
C ALA A 66 16.05 -4.97 21.73
N ARG A 67 17.38 -4.93 21.53
CA ARG A 67 18.26 -3.95 22.20
C ARG A 67 17.95 -2.51 21.80
N LYS A 68 17.59 -2.29 20.54
CA LYS A 68 17.24 -0.97 19.99
C LYS A 68 15.73 -0.70 19.96
N ALA A 69 14.94 -1.49 20.69
CA ALA A 69 13.48 -1.36 20.69
C ALA A 69 12.96 0.04 21.06
N ILE A 70 13.63 0.72 21.99
CA ILE A 70 13.23 2.08 22.41
C ILE A 70 13.31 3.04 21.23
N ASP A 71 14.39 2.96 20.45
CA ASP A 71 14.64 3.83 19.29
C ASP A 71 13.79 3.40 18.07
N LEU A 72 13.69 2.09 17.82
CA LEU A 72 13.03 1.53 16.64
C LEU A 72 11.50 1.57 16.72
N TYR A 73 10.95 1.45 17.91
CA TYR A 73 9.50 1.43 18.14
C TYR A 73 9.05 2.66 18.92
N ASP A 74 9.73 3.80 18.77
CA ASP A 74 9.31 5.05 19.38
C ASP A 74 7.91 5.45 18.87
N ARG A 75 7.02 5.84 19.80
CA ARG A 75 5.66 6.30 19.44
C ARG A 75 5.71 7.65 18.73
N HIS A 76 6.72 8.47 19.01
CA HIS A 76 6.86 9.78 18.40
C HIS A 76 7.19 9.72 16.91
N LEU A 77 7.71 8.60 16.41
CA LEU A 77 7.93 8.38 14.97
C LEU A 77 6.62 8.38 14.16
N VAL A 78 5.46 8.25 14.83
CA VAL A 78 4.14 8.13 14.18
C VAL A 78 3.13 9.16 14.72
N ALA A 79 3.56 10.06 15.61
CA ALA A 79 2.65 10.97 16.31
C ALA A 79 2.04 12.04 15.39
N ASN A 80 2.62 12.24 14.21
CA ASN A 80 2.23 13.30 13.28
C ASN A 80 1.80 12.67 11.94
N VAL A 81 0.69 11.93 11.94
CA VAL A 81 0.00 11.58 10.69
C VAL A 81 -0.95 12.74 10.36
N MET A 82 -1.01 13.18 9.11
CA MET A 82 -1.96 14.22 8.70
C MET A 82 -3.39 13.81 9.01
N GLU A 83 -4.23 14.81 9.31
CA GLU A 83 -5.67 14.59 9.33
C GLU A 83 -6.16 14.14 7.93
N ASP A 84 -7.11 13.21 7.92
CA ASP A 84 -7.72 12.68 6.68
C ASP A 84 -8.28 13.79 5.78
N SER A 85 -8.67 14.93 6.38
CA SER A 85 -9.15 16.13 5.68
C SER A 85 -8.08 16.76 4.77
N LEU A 86 -6.83 16.80 5.20
CA LEU A 86 -5.71 17.31 4.42
C LEU A 86 -5.25 16.29 3.37
N LEU A 87 -5.32 15.00 3.66
CA LEU A 87 -5.08 13.93 2.67
C LEU A 87 -6.11 13.98 1.54
N ALA A 88 -7.38 14.24 1.87
CA ALA A 88 -8.43 14.42 0.87
C ALA A 88 -8.18 15.65 -0.02
N GLN A 89 -7.71 16.77 0.56
CA GLN A 89 -7.30 17.94 -0.23
C GLN A 89 -6.04 17.66 -1.06
N ALA A 90 -5.10 16.86 -0.54
CA ALA A 90 -3.89 16.45 -1.24
C ALA A 90 -4.19 15.70 -2.55
N GLN A 91 -5.29 14.93 -2.62
CA GLN A 91 -5.67 14.19 -3.83
C GLN A 91 -5.92 15.10 -5.05
N ASP A 92 -6.22 16.39 -4.85
CA ASP A 92 -6.39 17.35 -5.94
C ASP A 92 -5.06 17.94 -6.43
N TYR A 93 -3.96 17.72 -5.71
CA TYR A 93 -2.60 18.19 -6.05
C TYR A 93 -1.66 17.05 -6.48
N VAL A 94 -2.12 15.80 -6.47
CA VAL A 94 -1.36 14.63 -6.92
C VAL A 94 -1.71 14.33 -8.37
N VAL A 95 -0.69 14.03 -9.19
CA VAL A 95 -0.90 13.65 -10.59
C VAL A 95 -1.75 12.37 -10.65
N PRO A 96 -2.95 12.43 -11.25
CA PRO A 96 -3.66 11.23 -11.62
C PRO A 96 -2.94 10.57 -12.80
N LEU A 97 -2.07 9.61 -12.52
CA LEU A 97 -1.44 8.79 -13.55
C LEU A 97 -2.33 7.59 -13.89
N ALA A 98 -2.23 7.12 -15.12
CA ALA A 98 -2.77 5.81 -15.47
C ALA A 98 -2.08 4.73 -14.61
N PRO A 99 -2.77 3.63 -14.27
CA PRO A 99 -2.13 2.50 -13.62
C PRO A 99 -0.91 2.02 -14.40
N PHE A 100 0.15 1.62 -13.70
CA PHE A 100 1.43 1.27 -14.34
C PHE A 100 1.27 0.21 -15.44
N GLU A 101 0.36 -0.75 -15.25
CA GLU A 101 0.06 -1.79 -16.23
C GLU A 101 -0.44 -1.27 -17.59
N TYR A 102 -1.01 -0.07 -17.63
CA TYR A 102 -1.47 0.55 -18.86
C TYR A 102 -0.31 0.81 -19.83
N PHE A 103 0.87 1.09 -19.27
CA PHE A 103 2.10 1.37 -20.02
C PHE A 103 2.90 0.09 -20.35
N LEU A 104 2.48 -1.09 -19.87
CA LEU A 104 3.21 -2.32 -20.13
C LEU A 104 3.16 -2.70 -21.61
N ASN A 105 4.31 -3.18 -22.10
CA ASN A 105 4.42 -3.74 -23.44
C ASN A 105 3.45 -4.93 -23.61
N VAL A 106 2.94 -5.11 -24.84
CA VAL A 106 1.99 -6.19 -25.18
C VAL A 106 2.49 -7.58 -24.74
N LYS A 107 3.80 -7.82 -24.75
CA LYS A 107 4.42 -9.08 -24.33
C LYS A 107 4.29 -9.36 -22.83
N ASP A 108 4.30 -8.32 -22.01
CA ASP A 108 4.28 -8.41 -20.54
C ASP A 108 2.83 -8.35 -20.00
N LYS A 109 1.86 -8.01 -20.84
CA LYS A 109 0.44 -7.95 -20.46
C LYS A 109 -0.14 -9.28 -19.97
N GLY A 110 0.42 -10.41 -20.40
CA GLY A 110 0.02 -11.74 -19.90
C GLY A 110 0.33 -11.91 -18.42
N ASP A 111 1.56 -11.61 -18.00
CA ASP A 111 1.98 -11.69 -16.60
C ASP A 111 1.30 -10.63 -15.74
N GLY A 112 1.20 -9.40 -16.26
CA GLY A 112 0.47 -8.33 -15.61
C GLY A 112 -1.03 -8.63 -15.45
N GLY A 113 -1.65 -9.30 -16.43
CA GLY A 113 -3.04 -9.76 -16.36
C GLY A 113 -3.26 -10.81 -15.26
N ARG A 114 -2.37 -11.81 -15.17
CA ARG A 114 -2.40 -12.83 -14.12
C ARG A 114 -2.26 -12.23 -12.72
N TYR A 115 -1.34 -11.30 -12.55
CA TYR A 115 -1.18 -10.58 -11.28
C TYR A 115 -2.46 -9.82 -10.90
N ARG A 116 -3.01 -9.02 -11.82
CA ARG A 116 -4.26 -8.27 -11.59
C ARG A 116 -5.41 -9.21 -11.19
N MET A 117 -5.58 -10.33 -11.89
CA MET A 117 -6.59 -11.33 -11.54
C MET A 117 -6.38 -11.96 -10.16
N SER A 118 -5.14 -12.22 -9.77
CA SER A 118 -4.82 -12.78 -8.45
C SER A 118 -4.98 -11.78 -7.29
N ALA A 119 -4.92 -10.48 -7.60
CA ALA A 119 -5.02 -9.42 -6.61
C ALA A 119 -6.47 -9.02 -6.30
N LEU A 120 -7.42 -9.28 -7.23
CA LEU A 120 -8.85 -9.07 -7.02
C LEU A 120 -9.41 -9.99 -5.93
N LYS A 121 -10.29 -9.46 -5.10
CA LYS A 121 -10.94 -10.18 -4.00
C LYS A 121 -12.45 -9.94 -3.96
N PRO A 122 -13.23 -10.88 -3.39
CA PRO A 122 -14.62 -10.60 -3.06
C PRO A 122 -14.75 -9.35 -2.18
N GLY A 123 -15.71 -8.48 -2.49
CA GLY A 123 -15.89 -7.18 -1.86
C GLY A 123 -15.27 -6.00 -2.62
N ASP A 124 -14.34 -6.24 -3.55
CA ASP A 124 -13.79 -5.18 -4.39
C ASP A 124 -14.84 -4.62 -5.34
N ILE A 125 -14.77 -3.32 -5.63
CA ILE A 125 -15.69 -2.64 -6.54
C ILE A 125 -15.06 -2.50 -7.92
N ILE A 126 -15.81 -2.85 -8.97
CA ILE A 126 -15.39 -2.70 -10.36
C ILE A 126 -16.42 -1.95 -11.20
N CYS A 127 -15.94 -1.26 -12.23
CA CYS A 127 -16.76 -0.68 -13.28
C CYS A 127 -16.74 -1.59 -14.50
N ALA A 128 -17.90 -1.83 -15.10
CA ALA A 128 -18.09 -2.75 -16.22
C ALA A 128 -19.09 -2.19 -17.25
N ALA A 129 -19.04 -2.68 -18.48
CA ALA A 129 -20.05 -2.42 -19.51
C ALA A 129 -20.86 -3.68 -19.83
N VAL A 130 -22.18 -3.54 -19.96
CA VAL A 130 -23.04 -4.66 -20.37
C VAL A 130 -22.73 -5.04 -21.82
N GLN A 131 -22.33 -6.29 -22.04
CA GLN A 131 -22.12 -6.81 -23.40
C GLN A 131 -23.39 -7.44 -23.95
N LYS A 132 -23.98 -8.36 -23.19
CA LYS A 132 -25.16 -9.11 -23.62
C LYS A 132 -25.97 -9.60 -22.43
N ILE A 133 -27.27 -9.72 -22.65
CA ILE A 133 -28.22 -10.25 -21.67
C ILE A 133 -28.58 -11.66 -22.13
N VAL A 134 -28.39 -12.64 -21.25
CA VAL A 134 -28.59 -14.06 -21.55
C VAL A 134 -29.71 -14.60 -20.66
N GLY A 135 -30.91 -14.72 -21.24
CA GLY A 135 -32.12 -15.10 -20.50
C GLY A 135 -32.58 -14.00 -19.54
N SER A 136 -33.37 -14.38 -18.53
CA SER A 136 -33.99 -13.44 -17.59
C SER A 136 -33.13 -13.05 -16.38
N ALA A 137 -32.01 -13.76 -16.13
CA ALA A 137 -31.29 -13.65 -14.85
C ALA A 137 -29.77 -13.47 -14.97
N ARG A 138 -29.18 -13.66 -16.15
CA ARG A 138 -27.71 -13.61 -16.33
C ARG A 138 -27.33 -12.55 -17.34
N ILE A 139 -26.53 -11.59 -16.89
CA ILE A 139 -26.02 -10.52 -17.75
C ILE A 139 -24.51 -10.69 -17.87
N VAL A 140 -24.01 -10.78 -19.10
CA VAL A 140 -22.57 -10.85 -19.38
C VAL A 140 -22.07 -9.43 -19.54
N VAL A 141 -21.02 -9.11 -18.79
CA VAL A 141 -20.44 -7.77 -18.75
C VAL A 141 -18.95 -7.85 -19.07
N LYS A 142 -18.41 -6.75 -19.59
CA LYS A 142 -16.97 -6.55 -19.77
C LYS A 142 -16.44 -5.71 -18.60
N PRO A 143 -15.61 -6.25 -17.71
CA PRO A 143 -14.89 -5.44 -16.73
C PRO A 143 -14.01 -4.41 -17.43
N LEU A 144 -14.00 -3.19 -16.91
CA LEU A 144 -13.27 -2.08 -17.50
C LEU A 144 -12.15 -1.60 -16.58
N CYS A 145 -12.46 -1.40 -15.30
CA CYS A 145 -11.50 -0.93 -14.31
C CYS A 145 -11.99 -1.22 -12.89
N THR A 146 -11.11 -1.13 -11.89
CA THR A 146 -11.49 -1.19 -10.46
C THR A 146 -11.76 0.21 -9.92
N ALA A 147 -12.62 0.33 -8.91
CA ALA A 147 -12.79 1.55 -8.13
C ALA A 147 -11.84 1.57 -6.93
N GLU A 148 -11.78 2.70 -6.23
CA GLU A 148 -10.91 2.87 -5.07
C GLU A 148 -11.13 1.80 -3.98
N PRO A 149 -10.06 1.43 -3.25
CA PRO A 149 -8.69 1.96 -3.32
C PRO A 149 -7.83 1.34 -4.43
N LEU A 150 -8.35 0.33 -5.15
CA LEU A 150 -7.59 -0.41 -6.13
C LEU A 150 -7.63 0.30 -7.50
N HIS A 151 -6.48 0.43 -8.15
CA HIS A 151 -6.36 1.14 -9.42
C HIS A 151 -5.88 0.18 -10.51
N PHE A 152 -6.76 -0.70 -10.99
CA PHE A 152 -6.47 -1.62 -12.08
C PHE A 152 -7.23 -1.30 -13.36
N TYR A 153 -6.49 -1.21 -14.45
CA TYR A 153 -7.09 -1.25 -15.79
C TYR A 153 -7.42 -2.71 -16.13
N LEU A 154 -8.66 -3.01 -16.51
CA LEU A 154 -9.13 -4.38 -16.78
C LEU A 154 -9.59 -4.56 -18.23
N ALA A 155 -9.80 -3.47 -18.97
CA ALA A 155 -10.40 -3.51 -20.31
C ALA A 155 -9.52 -4.20 -21.38
N ASP A 156 -8.22 -4.40 -21.09
CA ASP A 156 -7.24 -5.12 -21.92
C ASP A 156 -7.10 -6.61 -21.58
N ILE A 157 -7.75 -7.10 -20.53
CA ILE A 157 -7.74 -8.51 -20.13
C ILE A 157 -9.03 -9.19 -20.63
N PRO A 158 -8.98 -10.40 -21.20
CA PRO A 158 -10.16 -11.12 -21.70
C PRO A 158 -10.98 -11.77 -20.57
N ILE A 159 -11.37 -11.00 -19.55
CA ILE A 159 -12.09 -11.49 -18.38
C ILE A 159 -13.53 -11.86 -18.73
N LYS A 160 -13.94 -13.08 -18.35
CA LYS A 160 -15.32 -13.56 -18.46
C LYS A 160 -16.08 -13.18 -17.20
N ALA A 161 -16.85 -12.09 -17.25
CA ALA A 161 -17.65 -11.64 -16.10
C ALA A 161 -19.15 -11.81 -16.33
N ALA A 162 -19.86 -12.19 -15.27
CA ALA A 162 -21.32 -12.27 -15.27
C ALA A 162 -21.91 -11.64 -14.01
N LEU A 163 -22.97 -10.87 -14.19
CA LEU A 163 -23.78 -10.31 -13.12
C LEU A 163 -24.89 -11.31 -12.75
N ILE A 164 -25.07 -11.54 -11.44
CA ILE A 164 -26.08 -12.44 -10.89
C ILE A 164 -26.96 -11.67 -9.89
N GLY A 165 -28.24 -12.02 -9.82
CA GLY A 165 -29.14 -11.56 -8.75
C GLY A 165 -29.61 -10.11 -8.89
N SER A 166 -29.47 -9.51 -10.07
CA SER A 166 -30.01 -8.17 -10.30
C SER A 166 -31.49 -8.24 -10.65
N THR A 167 -32.30 -7.43 -9.96
CA THR A 167 -33.73 -7.24 -10.24
C THR A 167 -34.00 -6.09 -11.21
N ARG A 168 -32.94 -5.39 -11.65
CA ARG A 168 -33.03 -4.24 -12.54
C ARG A 168 -32.85 -4.68 -14.00
N ASN A 169 -33.58 -4.00 -14.89
CA ASN A 169 -33.40 -4.14 -16.33
C ASN A 169 -32.21 -3.29 -16.77
N PHE A 170 -31.28 -3.89 -17.49
CA PHE A 170 -30.17 -3.20 -18.13
C PHE A 170 -30.27 -3.36 -19.65
N ALA A 171 -29.62 -2.49 -20.39
CA ALA A 171 -29.46 -2.56 -21.82
C ALA A 171 -28.00 -2.85 -22.21
N PRO A 172 -27.74 -3.42 -23.40
CA PRO A 172 -26.39 -3.48 -23.95
C PRO A 172 -25.73 -2.09 -23.97
N ASN A 173 -24.45 -2.03 -23.62
CA ASN A 173 -23.64 -0.82 -23.44
C ASN A 173 -23.94 0.04 -22.20
N ASP A 174 -24.87 -0.35 -21.34
CA ASP A 174 -24.99 0.29 -20.02
C ASP A 174 -23.70 0.13 -19.22
N PHE A 175 -23.30 1.17 -18.50
CA PHE A 175 -22.20 1.11 -17.56
C PHE A 175 -22.71 0.77 -16.17
N LEU A 176 -21.97 -0.10 -15.49
CA LEU A 176 -22.33 -0.64 -14.19
C LEU A 176 -21.17 -0.49 -13.22
N ARG A 177 -21.50 -0.15 -11.98
CA ARG A 177 -20.63 -0.30 -10.82
C ARG A 177 -21.09 -1.51 -10.02
N CYS A 178 -20.23 -2.51 -9.89
CA CYS A 178 -20.55 -3.80 -9.31
C CYS A 178 -19.55 -4.19 -8.23
N GLU A 179 -19.99 -4.98 -7.26
CA GLU A 179 -19.12 -5.65 -6.31
C GLU A 179 -18.72 -7.04 -6.84
N ILE A 180 -17.48 -7.44 -6.60
CA ILE A 180 -17.01 -8.80 -6.86
C ILE A 180 -17.56 -9.73 -5.79
N LEU A 181 -18.29 -10.77 -6.20
CA LEU A 181 -18.77 -11.83 -5.31
C LEU A 181 -17.83 -13.03 -5.28
N GLU A 182 -17.25 -13.37 -6.42
CA GLU A 182 -16.34 -14.51 -6.58
C GLU A 182 -15.28 -14.22 -7.64
N VAL A 183 -14.05 -14.65 -7.38
CA VAL A 183 -12.91 -14.56 -8.31
C VAL A 183 -12.40 -15.95 -8.60
N SER A 184 -12.29 -16.31 -9.87
CA SER A 184 -11.55 -17.48 -10.33
C SER A 184 -10.41 -17.01 -11.23
N ALA A 185 -9.24 -16.79 -10.62
CA ALA A 185 -8.08 -16.23 -11.30
C ALA A 185 -7.58 -17.14 -12.43
N ASP A 186 -7.47 -18.45 -12.18
CA ASP A 186 -7.00 -19.43 -13.18
C ASP A 186 -7.91 -19.54 -14.42
N ALA A 187 -9.21 -19.28 -14.25
CA ALA A 187 -10.20 -19.33 -15.32
C ALA A 187 -10.54 -17.94 -15.89
N GLU A 188 -9.87 -16.88 -15.41
CA GLU A 188 -10.12 -15.48 -15.77
C GLU A 188 -11.61 -15.11 -15.69
N ARG A 189 -12.28 -15.56 -14.61
CA ARG A 189 -13.73 -15.46 -14.45
C ARG A 189 -14.09 -14.68 -13.19
N LEU A 190 -15.07 -13.77 -13.33
CA LEU A 190 -15.63 -13.00 -12.23
C LEU A 190 -17.15 -13.19 -12.13
N THR A 191 -17.63 -13.32 -10.90
CA THR A 191 -19.05 -13.25 -10.56
C THR A 191 -19.32 -11.93 -9.85
N LEU A 192 -20.29 -11.16 -10.32
CA LEU A 192 -20.54 -9.80 -9.86
C LEU A 192 -21.96 -9.62 -9.31
N GLY A 193 -22.11 -8.66 -8.40
CA GLY A 193 -23.39 -8.24 -7.83
C GLY A 193 -23.60 -6.73 -7.91
N THR A 194 -24.86 -6.29 -8.02
CA THR A 194 -25.25 -4.86 -7.96
C THR A 194 -25.85 -4.44 -6.61
N ALA A 195 -25.95 -5.37 -5.67
CA ALA A 195 -26.33 -5.08 -4.29
C ALA A 195 -25.09 -5.25 -3.41
N PRO A 196 -24.88 -4.40 -2.40
CA PRO A 196 -23.75 -4.53 -1.50
C PRO A 196 -23.86 -5.89 -0.81
N GLY A 197 -22.79 -6.69 -0.89
CA GLY A 197 -22.66 -7.95 -0.18
C GLY A 197 -22.40 -7.72 1.30
N ASN A 198 -22.53 -8.78 2.10
CA ASN A 198 -22.19 -8.76 3.54
C ASN A 198 -20.70 -8.44 3.82
N GLN A 199 -19.86 -8.43 2.79
CA GLN A 199 -18.41 -8.18 2.87
C GLN A 199 -18.01 -6.81 2.32
N SER A 200 -18.99 -5.99 1.92
CA SER A 200 -18.71 -4.66 1.36
C SER A 200 -18.27 -3.70 2.46
N ASN A 201 -17.05 -3.19 2.36
CA ASN A 201 -16.58 -2.06 3.18
C ASN A 201 -17.10 -0.70 2.65
N ALA A 202 -17.91 -0.71 1.59
CA ALA A 202 -18.31 0.49 0.84
C ALA A 202 -19.76 0.88 1.18
N THR A 203 -20.00 1.38 2.40
CA THR A 203 -21.34 1.79 2.84
C THR A 203 -21.92 3.00 2.08
N ASP A 204 -21.07 3.82 1.44
CA ASP A 204 -21.50 5.04 0.74
C ASP A 204 -21.46 4.96 -0.80
N ILE A 205 -21.02 3.84 -1.39
CA ILE A 205 -20.87 3.73 -2.84
C ILE A 205 -22.16 3.18 -3.47
N LYS A 206 -22.80 3.98 -4.32
CA LYS A 206 -23.96 3.55 -5.13
C LYS A 206 -23.52 2.50 -6.16
N LEU A 207 -24.04 1.28 -6.03
CA LEU A 207 -23.87 0.18 -6.99
C LEU A 207 -25.04 0.13 -7.98
N GLY A 208 -24.81 -0.51 -9.13
CA GLY A 208 -25.77 -0.61 -10.23
C GLY A 208 -25.41 0.30 -11.40
N LEU A 209 -26.44 0.80 -12.09
CA LEU A 209 -26.26 1.67 -13.26
C LEU A 209 -25.51 2.96 -12.88
N CYS A 210 -24.50 3.29 -13.67
CA CYS A 210 -23.73 4.52 -13.52
C CYS A 210 -23.42 5.13 -14.88
N GLU A 211 -22.96 6.38 -14.88
CA GLU A 211 -22.46 7.06 -16.07
C GLU A 211 -20.93 6.97 -16.16
N LEU A 212 -20.37 7.23 -17.34
CA LEU A 212 -18.91 7.27 -17.50
C LEU A 212 -18.27 8.35 -16.61
N THR A 213 -18.98 9.43 -16.30
CA THR A 213 -18.56 10.50 -15.37
C THR A 213 -18.33 9.98 -13.96
N ASP A 214 -19.01 8.90 -13.57
CA ASP A 214 -18.87 8.23 -12.28
C ASP A 214 -17.63 7.30 -12.22
N PHE A 215 -16.91 7.11 -13.34
CA PHE A 215 -15.73 6.24 -13.36
C PHE A 215 -14.54 6.92 -12.68
N PRO A 216 -13.60 6.13 -12.14
CA PRO A 216 -12.34 6.63 -11.60
C PRO A 216 -11.65 7.60 -12.57
N LYS A 217 -11.04 8.67 -12.04
CA LYS A 217 -10.38 9.74 -12.82
C LYS A 217 -9.38 9.15 -13.83
N TYR A 218 -8.57 8.17 -13.41
CA TYR A 218 -7.55 7.53 -14.26
C TYR A 218 -8.15 6.86 -15.51
N TYR A 219 -9.29 6.18 -15.38
CA TYR A 219 -9.92 5.49 -16.51
C TYR A 219 -10.45 6.51 -17.52
N ARG A 220 -11.10 7.58 -17.04
CA ARG A 220 -11.59 8.65 -17.89
C ARG A 220 -10.46 9.33 -18.67
N GLN A 221 -9.31 9.53 -18.04
CA GLN A 221 -8.13 10.13 -18.69
C GLN A 221 -7.58 9.25 -19.81
N ILE A 222 -7.38 7.95 -19.56
CA ILE A 222 -6.98 6.96 -20.57
C ILE A 222 -7.88 7.04 -21.80
N HIS A 223 -9.20 7.13 -21.59
CA HIS A 223 -10.17 7.15 -22.67
C HIS A 223 -10.40 8.53 -23.31
N SER A 224 -9.94 9.61 -22.66
CA SER A 224 -9.97 10.97 -23.23
C SER A 224 -8.83 11.23 -24.22
N LEU A 225 -7.73 10.47 -24.15
CA LEU A 225 -6.52 10.63 -24.98
C LEU A 225 -6.69 10.22 -26.45
N GLY A 226 -7.90 9.84 -26.89
CA GLY A 226 -8.17 9.40 -28.25
C GLY A 226 -7.68 7.98 -28.54
N LEU A 227 -8.36 7.29 -29.47
CA LEU A 227 -8.01 5.92 -29.85
C LEU A 227 -6.66 5.90 -30.59
N GLY A 228 -5.66 5.21 -30.03
CA GLY A 228 -4.40 4.90 -30.73
C GLY A 228 -3.15 5.58 -30.17
N HIS A 229 -3.29 6.47 -29.18
CA HIS A 229 -2.15 7.07 -28.49
C HIS A 229 -2.03 6.49 -27.07
N THR A 230 -1.25 5.42 -26.91
CA THR A 230 -0.78 5.01 -25.58
C THR A 230 0.58 5.69 -25.39
N PRO A 231 0.66 6.83 -24.69
CA PRO A 231 1.93 7.50 -24.46
C PRO A 231 2.86 6.55 -23.68
N HIS A 232 4.17 6.68 -23.90
CA HIS A 232 5.11 5.99 -23.04
C HIS A 232 5.02 6.58 -21.62
N TYR A 233 5.26 5.76 -20.59
CA TYR A 233 5.21 6.23 -19.20
C TYR A 233 6.06 7.50 -18.98
N GLU A 234 7.26 7.51 -19.55
CA GLU A 234 8.19 8.65 -19.49
C GLU A 234 7.63 9.93 -20.14
N GLU A 235 6.89 9.81 -21.26
CA GLU A 235 6.31 10.96 -21.93
C GLU A 235 5.22 11.61 -21.06
N GLN A 236 4.34 10.78 -20.50
CA GLN A 236 3.31 11.25 -19.59
C GLN A 236 3.91 11.85 -18.31
N LEU A 237 5.03 11.31 -17.83
CA LEU A 237 5.76 11.85 -16.69
C LEU A 237 6.33 13.25 -16.98
N LEU A 238 6.93 13.44 -18.15
CA LEU A 238 7.53 14.72 -18.56
C LEU A 238 6.48 15.80 -18.86
N GLU A 239 5.28 15.41 -19.33
CA GLU A 239 4.17 16.32 -19.59
C GLU A 239 3.44 16.78 -18.30
N SER A 240 3.55 16.02 -17.23
CA SER A 240 2.88 16.29 -15.96
C SER A 240 3.53 17.47 -15.22
N LEU A 241 2.88 18.63 -15.23
CA LEU A 241 3.38 19.88 -14.64
C LEU A 241 3.63 19.76 -13.12
N GLU A 242 2.90 18.89 -12.44
CA GLU A 242 3.03 18.67 -11.00
C GLU A 242 4.37 18.00 -10.64
N PHE A 243 5.05 17.33 -11.57
CA PHE A 243 6.43 16.86 -11.37
C PHE A 243 7.46 17.98 -11.45
N GLN A 244 7.13 19.13 -12.06
CA GLN A 244 8.01 20.31 -12.08
C GLN A 244 7.98 21.05 -10.73
N ASN A 245 6.91 20.89 -9.95
CA ASN A 245 6.79 21.40 -8.59
C ASN A 245 6.15 20.35 -7.69
N PRO A 246 6.89 19.29 -7.31
CA PRO A 246 6.38 18.31 -6.38
C PRO A 246 6.18 19.05 -5.07
N ASN A 247 4.95 19.16 -4.59
CA ASN A 247 4.69 19.70 -3.27
C ASN A 247 5.26 18.69 -2.25
N TYR A 248 6.58 18.74 -2.03
CA TYR A 248 7.35 17.72 -1.32
C TYR A 248 6.83 17.51 0.09
N ASP A 249 6.32 18.57 0.72
CA ASP A 249 5.74 18.51 2.06
C ASP A 249 4.49 17.63 2.08
N VAL A 250 3.61 17.77 1.09
CA VAL A 250 2.43 16.90 0.91
C VAL A 250 2.87 15.46 0.68
N LEU A 251 3.88 15.22 -0.16
CA LEU A 251 4.39 13.87 -0.42
C LEU A 251 5.01 13.23 0.82
N PHE A 252 5.81 13.96 1.59
CA PHE A 252 6.34 13.49 2.87
C PHE A 252 5.19 13.05 3.76
N GLN A 253 4.21 13.93 3.93
CA GLN A 253 3.10 13.70 4.84
C GLN A 253 2.16 12.57 4.41
N MET A 254 1.88 12.43 3.10
CA MET A 254 1.14 11.28 2.54
C MET A 254 1.83 9.94 2.84
N ASN A 255 3.16 9.94 2.94
CA ASN A 255 3.95 8.76 3.29
C ASN A 255 4.18 8.62 4.81
N GLY A 256 3.51 9.44 5.63
CA GLY A 256 3.66 9.45 7.09
C GLY A 256 4.99 10.02 7.57
N ILE A 257 5.68 10.78 6.72
CA ILE A 257 6.93 11.46 7.02
C ILE A 257 6.65 12.93 7.31
N GLN A 258 7.30 13.48 8.33
CA GLN A 258 7.17 14.90 8.64
C GLN A 258 8.19 15.73 7.84
N PRO A 259 7.74 16.79 7.16
CA PRO A 259 8.64 17.75 6.54
C PRO A 259 9.60 18.32 7.59
N ASN A 260 10.87 18.51 7.21
CA ASN A 260 11.91 19.04 8.10
C ASN A 260 12.20 18.19 9.35
N SER A 261 11.77 16.92 9.38
CA SER A 261 12.14 15.98 10.45
C SER A 261 13.41 15.19 10.09
N SER A 262 14.38 15.17 11.00
CA SER A 262 15.57 14.32 10.87
C SER A 262 15.24 12.88 11.31
N LEU A 263 14.74 12.06 10.38
CA LEU A 263 14.47 10.64 10.61
C LEU A 263 15.77 9.81 10.58
N THR A 264 16.53 9.87 11.66
CA THR A 264 17.81 9.14 11.80
C THR A 264 17.94 8.46 13.16
N LEU A 265 18.57 7.29 13.19
CA LEU A 265 18.91 6.58 14.43
C LEU A 265 20.20 7.13 15.06
N ILE A 266 20.88 8.07 14.39
CA ILE A 266 22.06 8.76 14.92
C ILE A 266 21.58 9.98 15.69
N SER A 267 21.62 9.90 17.02
CA SER A 267 21.17 10.96 17.94
C SER A 267 21.75 12.34 17.62
N TYR A 268 23.03 12.41 17.25
CA TYR A 268 23.71 13.67 16.93
C TYR A 268 23.23 14.33 15.63
N LEU A 269 22.73 13.55 14.67
CA LEU A 269 22.11 14.12 13.47
C LEU A 269 20.68 14.64 13.74
N LYS A 270 20.05 14.20 14.84
CA LYS A 270 18.76 14.73 15.31
C LYS A 270 18.91 15.98 16.15
N ALA A 271 19.77 15.94 17.17
CA ALA A 271 19.87 16.96 18.21
C ALA A 271 21.07 17.91 18.06
N GLY A 272 21.92 17.67 17.05
CA GLY A 272 23.23 18.29 16.96
C GLY A 272 24.29 17.53 17.75
N PHE A 273 25.56 17.86 17.49
CA PHE A 273 26.66 17.33 18.28
C PHE A 273 26.71 18.03 19.65
N PRO A 274 27.16 17.35 20.72
CA PRO A 274 27.41 17.99 22.01
C PRO A 274 28.43 19.13 21.86
N GLU A 275 28.28 20.21 22.61
CA GLU A 275 29.19 21.37 22.52
C GLU A 275 30.65 21.00 22.78
N GLN A 276 30.90 20.05 23.69
CA GLN A 276 32.22 19.50 23.98
C GLN A 276 32.94 18.87 22.77
N ASP A 277 32.18 18.47 21.74
CA ASP A 277 32.69 17.91 20.50
C ASP A 277 32.85 18.99 19.41
N TYR A 278 32.53 20.25 19.70
CA TYR A 278 32.74 21.36 18.78
C TYR A 278 34.22 21.69 18.63
N ALA A 279 34.58 22.22 17.47
CA ALA A 279 35.96 22.53 17.12
C ALA A 279 36.65 23.49 18.12
N ALA A 280 35.90 24.41 18.74
CA ALA A 280 36.43 25.34 19.73
C ALA A 280 36.84 24.62 21.03
N GLU A 281 35.93 23.83 21.60
CA GLU A 281 36.16 23.06 22.83
C GLU A 281 37.28 22.02 22.66
N LEU A 282 37.29 21.33 21.52
CA LEU A 282 38.36 20.37 21.21
C LEU A 282 39.74 21.04 21.12
N ARG A 283 39.83 22.24 20.50
CA ARG A 283 41.09 23.01 20.44
C ARG A 283 41.53 23.49 21.81
N GLN A 284 40.60 23.96 22.66
CA GLN A 284 40.92 24.38 24.02
C GLN A 284 41.44 23.20 24.86
N LYS A 285 40.78 22.05 24.75
CA LYS A 285 41.22 20.82 25.41
C LYS A 285 42.60 20.38 24.93
N GLN A 286 42.85 20.39 23.62
CA GLN A 286 44.18 20.08 23.06
C GLN A 286 45.25 21.06 23.55
N ALA A 287 44.98 22.37 23.50
CA ALA A 287 45.91 23.39 23.97
C ALA A 287 46.24 23.23 25.46
N SER A 288 45.23 22.95 26.30
CA SER A 288 45.46 22.68 27.73
C SER A 288 46.32 21.43 27.96
N GLN A 289 46.08 20.34 27.25
CA GLN A 289 46.88 19.11 27.37
C GLN A 289 48.32 19.28 26.90
N TRP A 290 48.57 20.17 25.93
CA TRP A 290 49.92 20.51 25.49
C TRP A 290 50.62 21.50 26.43
N ALA A 291 49.87 22.38 27.11
CA ALA A 291 50.43 23.34 28.07
C ALA A 291 50.91 22.69 29.38
N PHE A 292 50.42 21.49 29.71
CA PHE A 292 50.85 20.72 30.89
C PHE A 292 51.87 19.60 30.57
N ARG A 293 52.51 19.64 29.41
CA ARG A 293 53.70 18.84 29.07
C ARG A 293 54.95 19.69 29.12
#